data_AF-A0A925GWP8-F1
#
_entry.id   AF-A0A925GWP8-F1
#
_cell.length_a   1.000
_cell.length_b   1.000
_cell.length_c   1.000
_cell.angle_alpha   90.00
_cell.angle_beta   90.00
_cell.angle_gamma   90.00
#
_symmetry.space_group_name_H-M   'P 1'
#
loop_
_entity.id
_entity.type
_entity.pdbx_description
1 polymer ?
#
loop_
_entity_poly.entity_id
_entity_poly.type
_entity_poly.pdbx_seq_one_letter_code
_entity_poly.pdbx_strand_id
1 'polypeptide(L)'
;MNADFLNSRTAQTTLWLVLVLLIGVPVYQYGILLGLWKPLTRPPSVSREAVHVAGFKTPPTWFDCRFDAVQDLNPCSVWSGDGKLIFEGQFRLEGQRHAAPPELLRPSGYSYAAYGISIHLRGPNTMWGPSLVSTARIH
;
A
#
# COMPACT_ATOMS: atom_id res chain seq x y z
N MET A 1 43.51 -28.78 -18.57
CA MET A 1 42.15 -28.44 -18.09
C MET A 1 41.47 -27.64 -19.19
N ASN A 2 40.45 -28.20 -19.83
CA ASN A 2 39.89 -27.67 -21.08
C ASN A 2 38.99 -26.45 -20.83
N ALA A 3 39.29 -25.35 -21.52
CA ALA A 3 38.53 -24.09 -21.46
C ALA A 3 37.04 -24.28 -21.83
N ASP A 4 36.73 -25.27 -22.66
CA ASP A 4 35.37 -25.57 -23.11
C ASP A 4 34.43 -26.02 -21.97
N PHE A 5 34.97 -26.71 -20.96
CA PHE A 5 34.18 -27.20 -19.83
C PHE A 5 33.80 -26.08 -18.85
N LEU A 6 34.68 -25.08 -18.70
CA LEU A 6 34.39 -23.89 -17.92
C LEU A 6 33.36 -23.02 -18.66
N ASN A 7 33.51 -22.88 -19.98
CA ASN A 7 32.59 -22.10 -20.82
C ASN A 7 31.16 -22.67 -20.83
N SER A 8 31.01 -24.00 -20.86
CA SER A 8 29.68 -24.64 -20.82
C SER A 8 28.98 -24.44 -19.47
N ARG A 9 29.72 -24.52 -18.35
CA ARG A 9 29.17 -24.30 -17.01
C ARG A 9 28.78 -22.84 -16.80
N THR A 10 29.61 -21.90 -17.25
CA THR A 10 29.29 -20.46 -17.17
C THR A 10 28.05 -20.14 -18.01
N ALA A 11 27.97 -20.65 -19.24
CA ALA A 11 26.80 -20.46 -20.12
C ALA A 11 25.51 -21.04 -19.53
N GLN A 12 25.61 -22.20 -18.87
CA GLN A 12 24.45 -22.81 -18.24
C GLN A 12 24.02 -22.04 -16.99
N THR A 13 24.95 -21.55 -16.17
CA THR A 13 24.61 -20.72 -15.00
C THR A 13 24.00 -19.38 -15.38
N THR A 14 24.48 -18.71 -16.44
CA THR A 14 23.87 -17.47 -16.92
C THR A 14 22.48 -17.71 -17.48
N LEU A 15 22.26 -18.81 -18.21
CA LEU A 15 20.93 -19.20 -18.69
C LEU A 15 19.93 -19.36 -17.53
N TRP A 16 20.33 -20.07 -16.47
CA TRP A 16 19.48 -20.25 -15.29
C TRP A 16 19.18 -18.94 -14.57
N LEU A 17 20.18 -18.07 -14.39
CA LEU A 17 19.98 -16.75 -13.78
C LEU A 17 19.01 -15.88 -14.59
N VAL A 18 19.16 -15.87 -15.91
CA VAL A 18 18.26 -15.16 -16.81
C VAL A 18 16.84 -15.72 -16.70
N LEU A 19 16.67 -17.04 -16.67
CA LEU A 19 15.36 -17.68 -16.51
C LEU A 19 14.71 -17.32 -15.16
N VAL A 20 15.48 -17.35 -14.07
CA VAL A 20 15.00 -16.96 -12.74
C VAL A 20 14.59 -15.49 -12.72
N LEU A 21 15.32 -14.60 -13.37
CA LEU A 21 14.94 -13.18 -13.46
C LEU A 21 13.69 -12.99 -14.33
N LEU A 22 13.60 -13.66 -15.48
CA LEU A 22 12.47 -13.56 -16.40
C LEU A 22 11.16 -14.06 -15.78
N ILE A 23 11.20 -15.05 -14.90
CA ILE A 23 10.00 -15.59 -14.24
C ILE A 23 9.78 -14.92 -12.87
N GLY A 24 10.85 -14.75 -12.09
CA GLY A 24 10.78 -14.25 -10.72
C GLY A 24 10.30 -12.80 -10.63
N VAL A 25 10.77 -11.92 -11.53
CA VAL A 25 10.35 -10.52 -11.55
C VAL A 25 8.85 -10.35 -11.81
N PRO A 26 8.26 -10.93 -12.89
CA PRO A 26 6.82 -10.79 -13.11
C PRO A 26 6.00 -11.46 -12.01
N VAL A 27 6.41 -12.65 -11.52
CA VAL A 27 5.73 -13.30 -10.39
C VAL A 27 5.68 -12.34 -9.20
N TYR A 28 6.82 -11.76 -8.82
CA TYR A 28 6.92 -10.79 -7.74
C TYR A 28 6.00 -9.58 -7.93
N GLN A 29 5.98 -9.00 -9.14
CA GLN A 29 5.09 -7.88 -9.45
C GLN A 29 3.61 -8.27 -9.35
N TYR A 30 3.22 -9.44 -9.86
CA TYR A 30 1.86 -9.96 -9.72
C TYR A 30 1.49 -10.18 -8.26
N GLY A 31 2.38 -10.72 -7.43
CA GLY A 31 2.08 -10.89 -6.02
C GLY A 31 1.96 -9.56 -5.26
N ILE A 32 2.68 -8.50 -5.64
CA ILE A 32 2.43 -7.14 -5.12
C ILE A 32 1.04 -6.66 -5.54
N LEU A 33 0.68 -6.79 -6.83
CA LEU A 33 -0.63 -6.37 -7.34
C LEU A 33 -1.79 -7.10 -6.66
N LEU A 34 -1.61 -8.38 -6.33
CA LEU A 34 -2.59 -9.18 -5.60
C LEU A 34 -2.59 -8.90 -4.08
N GLY A 35 -1.69 -8.06 -3.57
CA GLY A 35 -1.56 -7.76 -2.15
C GLY A 35 -0.97 -8.90 -1.32
N LEU A 36 -0.34 -9.89 -1.96
CA LEU A 36 0.34 -11.02 -1.32
C LEU A 36 1.71 -10.62 -0.77
N TRP A 37 2.39 -9.69 -1.45
CA TRP A 37 3.70 -9.18 -1.07
C TRP A 37 3.71 -7.66 -0.97
N LYS A 38 4.69 -7.14 -0.24
CA LYS A 38 4.98 -5.71 -0.16
C LYS A 38 6.13 -5.35 -1.12
N PRO A 39 6.10 -4.16 -1.74
CA PRO A 39 7.23 -3.68 -2.52
C PRO A 39 8.48 -3.56 -1.64
N LEU A 40 9.61 -4.04 -2.14
CA LEU A 40 10.91 -3.99 -1.47
C LEU A 40 11.37 -2.54 -1.23
N THR A 41 11.02 -1.64 -2.14
CA THR A 41 11.41 -0.24 -2.10
C THR A 41 10.19 0.66 -2.01
N ARG A 42 10.21 1.55 -1.01
CA ARG A 42 9.26 2.64 -0.86
C ARG A 42 9.74 3.86 -1.68
N PRO A 43 8.88 4.57 -2.40
CA PRO A 43 9.24 5.83 -3.05
C PRO A 43 9.70 6.87 -2.01
N PRO A 44 10.73 7.70 -2.28
CA PRO A 44 11.33 8.58 -1.28
C PRO A 44 10.38 9.65 -0.72
N SER A 45 9.38 10.05 -1.51
CA SER A 45 8.34 11.03 -1.16
C SER A 45 7.30 10.52 -0.16
N VAL A 46 7.17 9.21 0.01
CA VAL A 46 6.20 8.60 0.92
C VAL A 46 6.69 8.73 2.37
N SER A 47 5.81 8.70 3.37
CA SER A 47 6.25 8.63 4.77
C SER A 47 6.94 7.29 5.08
N ARG A 48 7.89 7.27 6.03
CA ARG A 48 8.54 6.03 6.50
C ARG A 48 7.57 5.09 7.20
N GLU A 49 6.52 5.62 7.79
CA GLU A 49 5.52 4.87 8.55
C GLU A 49 4.33 4.44 7.67
N ALA A 50 4.33 4.80 6.39
CA ALA A 50 3.25 4.49 5.49
C ALA A 50 3.15 2.97 5.21
N VAL A 51 1.91 2.48 5.19
CA VAL A 51 1.57 1.10 4.86
C VAL A 51 1.18 0.99 3.40
N HIS A 52 1.84 0.09 2.67
CA HIS A 52 1.45 -0.26 1.31
C HIS A 52 0.24 -1.18 1.29
N VAL A 53 -0.78 -0.80 0.53
CA VAL A 53 -1.99 -1.57 0.28
C VAL A 53 -2.17 -1.71 -1.23
N ALA A 54 -2.39 -2.94 -1.68
CA ALA A 54 -2.72 -3.27 -3.05
C ALA A 54 -3.71 -4.43 -3.04
N GLY A 55 -4.45 -4.59 -4.12
CA GLY A 55 -5.32 -5.73 -4.34
C GLY A 55 -5.89 -5.73 -5.76
N PHE A 56 -6.62 -6.80 -6.10
CA PHE A 56 -7.13 -7.00 -7.47
C PHE A 56 -7.95 -5.82 -8.02
N LYS A 57 -8.68 -5.10 -7.16
CA LYS A 57 -9.48 -3.91 -7.51
C LYS A 57 -8.96 -2.63 -6.88
N THR A 58 -7.84 -2.69 -6.15
CA THR A 58 -7.30 -1.55 -5.40
C THR A 58 -5.93 -1.23 -5.96
N PRO A 59 -5.75 -0.08 -6.63
CA PRO A 59 -4.44 0.29 -7.15
C PRO A 59 -3.42 0.33 -6.00
N PRO A 60 -2.14 -0.02 -6.24
CA PRO A 60 -1.09 0.11 -5.25
C PRO A 60 -1.10 1.52 -4.66
N THR A 61 -1.25 1.61 -3.35
CA THR A 61 -1.46 2.87 -2.62
C THR A 61 -0.75 2.79 -1.28
N TRP A 62 -0.16 3.90 -0.85
CA TRP A 62 0.48 4.05 0.45
C TRP A 62 -0.39 4.92 1.36
N PHE A 63 -0.53 4.51 2.62
CA PHE A 63 -1.32 5.22 3.63
C PHE A 63 -0.48 5.45 4.89
N ASP A 64 -0.37 6.69 5.35
CA ASP A 64 0.10 7.03 6.71
C ASP A 64 -1.09 7.67 7.42
N CYS A 65 -1.69 6.94 8.36
CA CYS A 65 -2.79 7.42 9.18
C CYS A 65 -2.42 7.27 10.65
N ARG A 66 -2.66 8.31 11.44
CA ARG A 66 -2.31 8.35 12.86
C ARG A 66 -3.53 8.65 13.72
N PHE A 67 -3.41 8.40 15.00
CA PHE A 67 -4.40 8.80 15.99
C PHE A 67 -3.90 10.04 16.72
N ASP A 68 -4.62 11.16 16.59
CA ASP A 68 -4.39 12.38 17.36
C ASP A 68 -5.42 12.46 18.49
N ALA A 69 -4.99 12.09 19.69
CA ALA A 69 -5.84 12.12 20.88
C ALA A 69 -6.21 13.54 21.33
N VAL A 70 -5.43 14.55 20.95
CA VAL A 70 -5.66 15.95 21.36
C VAL A 70 -6.80 16.56 20.57
N GLN A 71 -6.81 16.31 19.25
CA GLN A 71 -7.84 16.84 18.37
C GLN A 71 -9.01 15.86 18.14
N ASP A 72 -8.87 14.62 18.60
CA ASP A 72 -9.78 13.51 18.33
C ASP A 72 -10.04 13.35 16.82
N LEU A 73 -8.93 13.28 16.08
CA LEU A 73 -8.85 13.18 14.63
C LEU A 73 -7.84 12.11 14.18
N ASN A 74 -8.01 11.65 12.94
CA ASN A 74 -7.03 10.86 12.24
C ASN A 74 -6.41 11.67 11.10
N PRO A 75 -5.24 12.31 11.31
CA PRO A 75 -4.47 12.86 10.21
C PRO A 75 -4.02 11.69 9.31
N CYS A 76 -4.34 11.79 8.03
CA CYS A 76 -3.99 10.79 7.03
C CYS A 76 -3.38 11.45 5.80
N SER A 77 -2.32 10.84 5.29
CA SER A 77 -1.69 11.14 4.01
C SER A 77 -1.72 9.89 3.13
N VAL A 78 -2.09 10.06 1.87
CA VAL A 78 -2.26 8.97 0.92
C VAL A 78 -1.51 9.26 -0.38
N TRP A 79 -0.70 8.30 -0.81
CA TRP A 79 0.10 8.38 -2.04
C TRP A 79 -0.24 7.22 -2.97
N SER A 80 -0.12 7.45 -4.28
CA SER A 80 -0.14 6.37 -5.27
C SER A 80 1.10 5.50 -5.15
N GLY A 81 1.09 4.32 -5.79
CA GLY A 81 2.17 3.35 -5.71
C GLY A 81 3.55 3.86 -6.14
N ASP A 82 3.59 4.83 -7.05
CA ASP A 82 4.80 5.55 -7.51
C ASP A 82 5.24 6.70 -6.57
N GLY A 83 4.46 7.01 -5.53
CA GLY A 83 4.79 7.98 -4.50
C GLY A 83 4.27 9.39 -4.74
N LYS A 84 3.36 9.60 -5.72
CA LYS A 84 2.68 10.89 -5.87
C LYS A 84 1.63 11.04 -4.76
N LEU A 85 1.65 12.17 -4.05
CA LEU A 85 0.63 12.49 -3.05
C LEU A 85 -0.72 12.65 -3.75
N ILE A 86 -1.71 11.90 -3.29
CA ILE A 86 -3.10 11.97 -3.78
C ILE A 86 -3.88 12.96 -2.93
N PHE A 87 -3.81 12.81 -1.60
CA PHE A 87 -4.42 13.73 -0.66
C PHE A 87 -3.77 13.63 0.72
N GLU A 88 -3.97 14.68 1.50
CA GLU A 88 -3.62 14.78 2.91
C GLU A 88 -4.75 15.52 3.63
N GLY A 89 -5.14 15.05 4.81
CA GLY A 89 -6.24 15.67 5.53
C GLY A 89 -6.53 15.04 6.88
N GLN A 90 -7.56 15.59 7.54
CA GLN A 90 -8.05 15.14 8.83
C GLN A 90 -9.32 14.32 8.63
N PHE A 91 -9.40 13.18 9.32
CA PHE A 91 -10.50 12.24 9.19
C PHE A 91 -11.09 11.87 10.55
N ARG A 92 -12.33 11.38 10.53
CA ARG A 92 -13.00 10.74 11.68
C ARG A 92 -13.64 9.43 11.26
N LEU A 93 -13.94 8.59 12.25
CA LEU A 93 -14.67 7.36 12.00
C LEU A 93 -16.08 7.69 11.48
N GLU A 94 -16.49 7.04 10.39
CA GLU A 94 -17.77 7.28 9.73
C GLU A 94 -18.95 7.07 10.69
N GLY A 95 -19.89 8.02 10.69
CA GLY A 95 -21.03 8.02 11.61
C GLY A 95 -20.69 8.36 13.07
N GLN A 96 -19.42 8.61 13.38
CA GLN A 96 -18.95 8.96 14.72
C GLN A 96 -18.40 10.39 14.75
N ARG A 97 -18.31 10.95 15.97
CA ARG A 97 -17.71 12.27 16.21
C ARG A 97 -16.27 12.20 16.71
N HIS A 98 -15.68 11.00 16.74
CA HIS A 98 -14.35 10.73 17.26
C HIS A 98 -13.45 10.06 16.22
N ALA A 99 -12.15 10.07 16.49
CA ALA A 99 -11.17 9.36 15.69
C ALA A 99 -11.27 7.84 15.87
N ALA A 100 -10.82 7.10 14.86
CA ALA A 100 -10.55 5.68 15.00
C ALA A 100 -9.35 5.49 15.94
N PRO A 101 -9.46 4.61 16.96
CA PRO A 101 -8.35 4.28 17.82
C PRO A 101 -7.28 3.48 17.02
N PRO A 102 -6.02 3.47 17.50
CA PRO A 102 -4.89 2.87 16.79
C PRO A 102 -5.12 1.43 16.32
N GLU A 103 -5.80 0.61 17.11
CA GLU A 103 -6.12 -0.78 16.79
C GLU A 103 -7.02 -0.96 15.56
N LEU A 104 -7.80 0.07 15.21
CA LEU A 104 -8.67 0.09 14.04
C LEU A 104 -8.02 0.76 12.83
N LEU A 105 -6.88 1.45 12.98
CA LEU A 105 -6.15 2.12 11.89
C LEU A 105 -5.41 1.13 10.99
N ARG A 106 -6.18 0.35 10.23
CA ARG A 106 -5.67 -0.64 9.27
C ARG A 106 -6.25 -0.34 7.88
N PRO A 107 -5.68 0.62 7.13
CA PRO A 107 -6.20 1.01 5.83
C PRO A 107 -6.27 -0.18 4.85
N SER A 108 -7.33 -0.24 4.06
CA SER A 108 -7.57 -1.26 3.04
C SER A 108 -7.88 -0.69 1.66
N GLY A 109 -8.17 0.61 1.57
CA GLY A 109 -8.43 1.33 0.33
C GLY A 109 -8.96 2.73 0.59
N TYR A 110 -9.25 3.46 -0.48
CA TYR A 110 -9.94 4.74 -0.40
C TYR A 110 -10.95 4.86 -1.54
N SER A 111 -11.93 5.74 -1.37
CA SER A 111 -12.86 6.09 -2.44
C SER A 111 -13.24 7.57 -2.35
N TYR A 112 -13.62 8.12 -3.50
CA TYR A 112 -14.25 9.44 -3.58
C TYR A 112 -15.75 9.27 -3.44
N ALA A 113 -16.33 9.85 -2.39
CA ALA A 113 -17.77 9.94 -2.19
C ALA A 113 -18.25 11.36 -2.50
N ALA A 114 -19.56 11.53 -2.65
CA ALA A 114 -20.18 12.82 -2.97
C ALA A 114 -19.83 13.95 -1.97
N TYR A 115 -19.40 13.61 -0.75
CA TYR A 115 -19.10 14.55 0.33
C TYR A 115 -17.61 14.66 0.67
N GLY A 116 -16.74 13.95 -0.04
CA GLY A 116 -15.30 13.96 0.22
C GLY A 116 -14.62 12.62 0.03
N ILE A 117 -13.41 12.54 0.57
CA ILE A 117 -12.60 11.34 0.52
C ILE A 117 -12.95 10.44 1.71
N SER A 118 -13.07 9.14 1.45
CA SER A 118 -13.19 8.13 2.50
C SER A 118 -12.05 7.12 2.42
N ILE A 119 -11.56 6.68 3.58
CA ILE A 119 -10.54 5.63 3.70
C ILE A 119 -11.20 4.42 4.33
N HIS A 120 -11.20 3.29 3.63
CA HIS A 120 -11.74 2.05 4.16
C HIS A 120 -10.73 1.42 5.12
N LEU A 121 -11.20 0.97 6.28
CA LEU A 121 -10.39 0.22 7.23
C LEU A 121 -10.73 -1.27 7.13
N ARG A 122 -9.76 -2.12 7.42
CA ARG A 122 -9.97 -3.55 7.56
C ARG A 122 -10.52 -3.87 8.94
N GLY A 123 -11.59 -4.65 8.99
CA GLY A 123 -12.15 -5.13 10.26
C GLY A 123 -11.22 -6.15 10.94
N PRO A 124 -11.36 -6.36 12.25
CA PRO A 124 -10.54 -7.32 12.99
C PRO A 124 -10.66 -8.76 12.45
N ASN A 125 -11.84 -9.14 11.94
CA ASN A 125 -12.12 -10.49 11.41
C ASN A 125 -12.69 -10.49 9.97
N THR A 126 -12.74 -9.34 9.30
CA THR A 126 -13.41 -9.16 8.01
C THR A 126 -12.60 -8.26 7.09
N MET A 127 -12.71 -8.48 5.77
CA MET A 127 -12.11 -7.56 4.78
C MET A 127 -12.74 -6.17 4.81
N TRP A 128 -13.96 -6.07 5.34
CA TRP A 128 -14.74 -4.84 5.45
C TRP A 128 -14.80 -4.40 6.91
N GLY A 129 -14.27 -3.21 7.18
CA GLY A 129 -14.38 -2.53 8.47
C GLY A 129 -15.07 -1.17 8.29
N PRO A 130 -15.11 -0.36 9.35
CA PRO A 130 -15.63 1.00 9.25
C PRO A 130 -14.74 1.86 8.32
N SER A 131 -15.29 2.97 7.83
CA SER A 131 -14.51 3.92 7.03
C SER A 131 -14.11 5.14 7.86
N LEU A 132 -13.03 5.80 7.48
CA LEU A 132 -12.72 7.15 7.88
C LEU A 132 -13.27 8.12 6.84
N VAL A 133 -13.90 9.20 7.27
CA VAL A 133 -14.43 10.25 6.40
C VAL A 133 -13.73 11.57 6.68
N SER A 134 -13.40 12.30 5.61
CA SER A 134 -12.76 13.62 5.69
C SER A 134 -13.62 14.59 6.52
N THR A 135 -12.99 15.34 7.42
CA THR A 135 -13.67 16.42 8.15
C THR A 135 -13.80 17.69 7.33
N ALA A 136 -12.96 17.87 6.31
CA ALA A 136 -13.10 18.94 5.35
C ALA A 136 -14.25 18.60 4.40
N ARG A 137 -15.32 19.42 4.39
CA ARG A 137 -16.28 19.40 3.29
C ARG A 137 -15.58 19.95 2.05
N ILE A 138 -15.61 19.18 0.98
CA ILE A 138 -15.33 19.71 -0.35
C ILE A 138 -16.55 20.59 -0.68
N HIS A 139 -16.36 21.91 -0.70
CA HIS A 139 -17.34 22.88 -1.17
C HIS A 139 -17.34 22.97 -2.69
#